data_AF-A0A3D1TWM0-F1
#
_entry.id   AF-A0A3D1TWM0-F1
#
_cell.length_a   1.000
_cell.length_b   1.000
_cell.length_c   1.000
_cell.angle_alpha   90.00
_cell.angle_beta   90.00
_cell.angle_gamma   90.00
#
_symmetry.space_group_name_H-M   'P 1'
#
loop_
_entity.id
_entity.type
_entity.pdbx_description
1 polymer ?
#
loop_
_entity_poly.entity_id
_entity_poly.type
_entity_poly.pdbx_seq_one_letter_code
_entity_poly.pdbx_strand_id
1 'polypeptide(L)' 'AAIASGTLPSQLVVTSSLGDLSEEVALSGMRSPAVIVIGDVAGFPESIAAAGLAGLAQAV' A
#
# COMPACT_ATOMS: atom_id res chain seq x y z
N ALA A 1 -2.28 2.21 -6.41
CA ALA A 1 -1.44 2.25 -5.20
C ALA A 1 -0.02 1.80 -5.55
N ALA A 2 0.99 2.36 -4.90
CA ALA A 2 2.38 1.95 -4.96
C ALA A 2 2.85 1.54 -3.55
N ILE A 3 3.55 0.41 -3.45
CA ILE A 3 4.02 -0.16 -2.19
C ILE A 3 5.51 -0.41 -2.31
N ALA A 4 6.32 0.26 -1.50
CA ALA A 4 7.76 0.02 -1.39
C ALA A 4 8.09 -0.75 -0.11
N SER A 5 9.16 -1.56 -0.17
CA SER A 5 9.63 -2.36 0.97
C SER A 5 8.51 -3.15 1.67
N GLY A 6 7.60 -3.75 0.88
CA GLY A 6 6.42 -4.42 1.39
C GLY A 6 6.74 -5.45 2.48
N THR A 7 5.92 -5.51 3.53
CA THR A 7 6.06 -6.35 4.74
C THR A 7 7.25 -6.05 5.66
N LEU A 8 8.11 -5.09 5.31
CA LEU A 8 9.20 -4.63 6.18
C LEU A 8 8.76 -3.45 7.05
N PRO A 9 9.45 -3.18 8.17
CA PRO A 9 9.17 -2.00 9.00
C PRO A 9 9.29 -0.65 8.26
N SER A 10 10.07 -0.62 7.18
CA SER A 10 10.24 0.54 6.29
C SER A 10 9.22 0.59 5.15
N GLN A 11 8.13 -0.19 5.24
CA GLN A 11 7.08 -0.19 4.22
C GLN A 11 6.50 1.21 4.04
N LEU A 12 6.38 1.63 2.78
CA LEU A 12 5.73 2.87 2.39
C LEU A 12 4.63 2.56 1.38
N VAL A 13 3.42 3.07 1.62
CA VAL A 13 2.26 2.90 0.74
C VAL A 13 1.77 4.27 0.30
N VAL A 14 1.67 4.45 -1.02
CA VAL A 14 1.05 5.62 -1.65
C VAL A 14 -0.20 5.17 -2.37
N THR A 15 -1.35 5.70 -1.97
CA THR A 15 -2.64 5.43 -2.62
C THR A 15 -3.10 6.69 -3.32
N SER A 16 -3.30 6.60 -4.62
CA SER A 16 -3.77 7.72 -5.44
C SER A 16 -4.47 7.22 -6.70
N SER A 17 -5.11 8.13 -7.43
CA SER A 17 -5.65 7.89 -8.76
C SER A 17 -4.52 7.62 -9.76
N LEU A 18 -4.81 6.96 -10.89
CA LEU A 18 -3.78 6.67 -11.89
C LEU A 18 -3.17 7.95 -12.51
N GLY A 19 -3.96 9.03 -12.60
CA GLY A 19 -3.49 10.31 -13.15
C GLY A 19 -2.46 11.01 -12.28
N ASP A 20 -2.60 10.87 -10.96
CA ASP A 20 -1.77 11.60 -9.99
C ASP A 20 -0.66 10.72 -9.37
N LEU A 21 -0.74 9.39 -9.58
CA LEU A 21 0.13 8.41 -8.92
C LEU A 21 1.62 8.71 -9.09
N SER A 22 2.07 9.15 -10.26
CA SER A 22 3.50 9.43 -10.49
C SER A 22 4.00 10.63 -9.69
N GLU A 23 3.18 11.67 -9.57
CA GLU A 23 3.53 12.87 -8.82
C GLU A 23 3.56 12.56 -7.31
N GLU A 24 2.53 11.87 -6.81
CA GLU A 24 2.45 11.45 -5.41
C GLU A 24 3.60 10.51 -5.02
N VAL A 25 3.97 9.57 -5.89
CA VAL A 25 5.14 8.70 -5.69
C VAL A 25 6.43 9.52 -5.60
N ALA A 26 6.61 10.53 -6.45
CA ALA A 26 7.79 11.40 -6.40
C ALA A 26 7.84 12.23 -5.09
N LEU A 27 6.70 12.81 -4.69
CA LEU A 27 6.59 13.62 -3.46
C LEU A 27 6.81 12.79 -2.20
N SER A 28 6.38 11.53 -2.19
CA SER A 28 6.59 10.62 -1.05
C SER A 28 8.05 10.20 -0.82
N GLY A 29 8.96 10.48 -1.76
CA GLY A 29 10.34 10.03 -1.70
C GLY A 29 10.50 8.51 -1.89
N MET A 30 9.48 7.83 -2.43
CA MET A 30 9.50 6.38 -2.64
C MET A 30 10.66 5.97 -3.56
N ARG A 31 11.32 4.87 -3.21
CA ARG A 31 12.41 4.28 -3.99
C ARG A 31 12.14 2.80 -4.25
N SER A 32 12.79 2.30 -5.29
CA SER A 32 12.84 0.86 -5.58
C SER A 32 13.49 0.11 -4.41
N PRO A 33 13.04 -1.13 -4.10
CA PRO A 33 12.00 -1.91 -4.79
C PRO A 33 10.57 -1.50 -4.43
N ALA A 34 9.71 -1.37 -5.44
CA ALA A 34 8.29 -1.05 -5.27
C ALA A 34 7.39 -1.86 -6.21
N VAL A 35 6.19 -2.18 -5.74
CA VAL A 35 5.12 -2.86 -6.48
C VAL A 35 3.97 -1.88 -6.71
N ILE A 36 3.46 -1.84 -7.94
CA ILE A 36 2.31 -1.00 -8.31
C ILE A 36 1.09 -1.88 -8.52
N VAL A 37 -0.02 -1.52 -7.89
CA VAL A 37 -1.33 -2.16 -8.02
C VAL A 37 -2.33 -1.16 -8.57
N ILE A 38 -2.95 -1.48 -9.70
CA ILE A 38 -3.96 -0.66 -10.39
C ILE A 38 -5.30 -1.39 -10.41
N GLY A 39 -6.38 -0.66 -10.15
CA GLY A 39 -7.75 -1.16 -10.11
C GLY A 39 -8.43 -0.91 -8.76
N ASP A 40 -9.73 -1.23 -8.67
CA ASP A 40 -10.58 -0.92 -7.52
C ASP A 40 -10.06 -1.51 -6.20
N VAL A 41 -9.34 -2.63 -6.29
CA VAL A 41 -8.69 -3.28 -5.13
C VAL A 41 -7.72 -2.34 -4.39
N ALA A 42 -7.14 -1.36 -5.08
CA ALA A 42 -6.24 -0.38 -4.47
C ALA A 42 -6.97 0.63 -3.56
N GLY A 43 -8.30 0.69 -3.60
CA GLY A 43 -9.13 1.56 -2.76
C GLY A 43 -9.50 0.97 -1.39
N PHE A 44 -9.18 -0.30 -1.13
CA PHE A 44 -9.52 -1.01 0.12
C PHE A 44 -8.36 -1.33 1.07
N PRO A 45 -7.18 -0.66 1.04
CA PRO A 45 -6.02 -1.12 1.78
C PRO A 45 -6.23 -1.13 3.31
N GLU A 46 -6.89 -0.11 3.86
CA GLU A 46 -7.13 -0.01 5.31
C GLU A 46 -8.15 -1.02 5.82
N SER A 47 -9.24 -1.21 5.07
CA SER A 47 -10.28 -2.19 5.41
C SER A 47 -9.74 -3.63 5.44
N ILE A 48 -8.79 -3.96 4.56
CA ILE A 48 -8.21 -5.30 4.48
C ILE A 48 -7.12 -5.47 5.54
N ALA A 49 -6.29 -4.46 5.81
CA ALA A 49 -5.26 -4.52 6.84
C ALA A 49 -5.87 -4.73 8.25
N ALA A 50 -6.95 -4.00 8.56
CA ALA A 50 -7.68 -4.17 9.81
C ALA A 50 -8.30 -5.58 9.94
N ALA A 51 -8.93 -6.08 8.86
CA ALA A 51 -9.49 -7.42 8.85
C ALA A 51 -8.40 -8.52 9.00
N GLY A 52 -7.23 -8.33 8.38
CA GLY A 52 -6.10 -9.24 8.51
C GLY A 52 -5.53 -9.32 9.92
N LEU A 53 -5.34 -8.18 10.61
CA LEU A 53 -4.94 -8.18 12.02
C LEU A 53 -6.00 -8.81 12.93
N ALA A 54 -7.28 -8.53 12.70
CA ALA A 54 -8.36 -9.16 13.46
C ALA A 54 -8.38 -10.68 13.27
N GLY A 55 -8.14 -11.16 12.05
CA GLY A 55 -8.00 -12.60 11.76
C GLY A 55 -6.79 -13.25 12.44
N LEU A 56 -5.64 -12.57 12.47
CA LEU A 56 -4.46 -13.05 13.19
C LEU A 56 -4.68 -13.11 14.71
N ALA A 57 -5.40 -12.14 15.29
CA ALA A 57 -5.72 -12.13 16.71
C ALA A 57 -6.70 -13.23 17.14
N GLN A 58 -7.53 -13.74 16.23
CA GLN A 58 -8.46 -14.85 16.48
C GLN A 58 -7.82 -16.23 16.27
N ALA A 59 -6.61 -16.28 15.69
CA ALA A 59 -5.90 -17.51 15.36
C ALA A 59 -4.85 -17.93 16.42
N VAL A 60 -4.72 -17.19 17.52
CA VAL A 60 -3.78 -17.44 18.64
C VAL A 60 -4.53 -17.79 19.90
#